data_AF-A0A1Q7UYP4-F1
#
_entry.id   AF-A0A1Q7UYP4-F1
#
_cell.length_a   1.000
_cell.length_b   1.000
_cell.length_c   1.000
_cell.angle_alpha   90.00
_cell.angle_beta   90.00
_cell.angle_gamma   90.00
#
_symmetry.space_group_name_H-M   'P 1'
#
loop_
_entity.id
_entity.type
_entity.pdbx_description
1 polymer ?
#
loop_
_entity_poly.entity_id
_entity_poly.type
_entity_poly.pdbx_seq_one_letter_code
_entity_poly.pdbx_strand_id
1 'polypeptide(L)'
;MRHWYFRTVTPELSEITEKALRLSQGEQLTLARTLLESNEASGDSGVDAAWEQEIERRIQMVDAGLAKGRPFADVLRDIDRQLGR
;
A
#
# COMPACT_ATOMS: atom_id res chain seq x y z
N MET A 1 -5.69 23.37 16.03
CA MET A 1 -4.35 23.54 15.42
C MET A 1 -3.76 22.17 15.08
N ARG A 2 -3.68 21.81 13.80
CA ARG A 2 -2.68 20.89 13.25
C ARG A 2 -2.37 21.41 11.85
N HIS A 3 -1.24 22.09 11.75
CA HIS A 3 -0.75 22.73 10.53
C HIS A 3 -0.03 21.66 9.72
N TRP A 4 -0.69 21.13 8.69
CA TRP A 4 0.03 20.41 7.64
C TRP A 4 0.62 21.50 6.74
N TYR A 5 1.94 21.54 6.66
CA TYR A 5 2.69 22.50 5.85
C TYR A 5 2.20 22.43 4.40
N PHE A 6 1.56 23.51 3.93
CA PHE A 6 1.48 23.79 2.51
C PHE A 6 2.91 24.01 2.02
N ARG A 7 3.51 22.96 1.44
CA ARG A 7 4.65 23.13 0.55
C ARG A 7 4.12 23.97 -0.62
N THR A 8 4.71 25.15 -0.85
CA THR A 8 4.28 26.07 -1.90
C THR A 8 4.18 25.31 -3.23
N VAL A 9 3.00 25.30 -3.84
CA VAL A 9 2.81 24.77 -5.20
C VAL A 9 3.64 25.65 -6.12
N THR A 10 4.66 25.09 -6.74
CA THR A 10 5.47 25.83 -7.71
C THR A 10 4.69 26.01 -9.01
N PRO A 11 4.99 27.02 -9.83
CA PRO A 11 4.38 27.18 -11.14
C PRO A 11 4.48 25.90 -12.00
N GLU A 12 5.61 25.22 -11.92
CA GLU A 12 5.86 23.96 -12.63
C GLU A 12 4.94 22.84 -12.14
N LEU A 13 4.73 22.72 -10.82
CA LEU A 13 3.81 21.74 -10.26
C LEU A 13 2.36 22.01 -10.69
N SER A 14 1.96 23.28 -10.76
CA SER A 14 0.63 23.67 -11.26
C SER A 14 0.46 23.28 -12.73
N GLU A 15 1.43 23.60 -13.58
CA GLU A 15 1.39 23.31 -15.02
C GLU A 15 1.34 21.80 -15.29
N ILE A 16 2.17 21.01 -14.58
CA ILE A 16 2.17 19.54 -14.71
C ILE A 16 0.82 18.96 -14.25
N THR A 17 0.25 19.50 -13.16
CA THR A 17 -1.05 19.05 -12.66
C THR A 17 -2.16 19.33 -13.68
N GLU A 18 -2.20 20.54 -14.26
CA GLU A 18 -3.18 20.88 -15.29
C GLU A 18 -3.06 20.00 -16.53
N LYS A 19 -1.82 19.70 -16.97
CA LYS A 19 -1.58 18.79 -18.09
C LYS A 19 -2.04 17.37 -17.77
N ALA A 20 -1.74 16.86 -16.58
CA ALA A 20 -2.15 15.52 -16.15
C ALA A 20 -3.68 15.36 -16.08
N LEU A 21 -4.39 16.38 -15.59
CA LEU A 21 -5.86 16.35 -15.50
C LEU A 21 -6.57 16.36 -16.85
N ARG A 22 -5.89 16.78 -17.94
CA ARG A 22 -6.43 16.74 -19.31
C ARG A 22 -6.25 15.39 -20.02
N LEU A 23 -5.46 14.48 -19.45
CA LEU A 23 -5.26 13.14 -19.99
C LEU A 23 -6.53 12.31 -19.87
N SER A 24 -6.64 11.28 -20.71
CA SER A 24 -7.68 10.25 -20.52
C SER A 24 -7.48 9.52 -19.18
N GLN A 25 -8.54 8.89 -18.66
CA GLN A 25 -8.46 8.14 -17.41
C GLN A 25 -7.34 7.08 -17.41
N GLY A 26 -7.16 6.36 -18.53
CA GLY A 26 -6.11 5.34 -18.66
C GLY A 26 -4.69 5.93 -18.62
N GLU A 27 -4.50 7.08 -19.26
CA GLU A 27 -3.22 7.79 -19.25
C GLU A 27 -2.92 8.42 -17.87
N GLN A 28 -3.94 8.92 -17.16
CA GLN A 28 -3.79 9.38 -15.78
C GLN A 28 -3.33 8.25 -14.85
N LEU A 29 -3.94 7.07 -14.97
CA LEU A 29 -3.53 5.89 -14.19
C LEU A 29 -2.11 5.44 -14.54
N THR A 30 -1.76 5.48 -15.84
CA THR A 30 -0.41 5.16 -16.29
C THR A 30 0.62 6.14 -15.72
N LEU A 31 0.33 7.44 -15.76
CA LEU A 31 1.19 8.47 -15.18
C LEU A 31 1.35 8.31 -13.67
N ALA A 32 0.25 8.07 -12.95
CA ALA A 32 0.27 7.82 -11.51
C ALA A 32 1.16 6.62 -11.15
N ARG A 33 1.03 5.52 -11.89
CA ARG A 33 1.86 4.32 -11.72
C ARG A 33 3.34 4.61 -11.95
N THR A 34 3.69 5.26 -13.06
CA THR A 34 5.08 5.61 -13.38
C THR A 34 5.72 6.48 -12.30
N LEU A 35 4.97 7.47 -11.76
CA LEU A 35 5.45 8.33 -10.68
C LEU A 35 5.70 7.53 -9.39
N LEU A 36 4.79 6.63 -9.02
CA LEU A 36 4.96 5.75 -7.86
C LEU A 36 6.18 4.84 -8.01
N GLU A 37 6.32 4.14 -9.14
CA GLU A 37 7.45 3.25 -9.41
C GLU A 37 8.80 4.00 -9.37
N SER A 38 8.85 5.22 -9.93
CA SER A 38 10.07 6.05 -9.89
C SER A 38 10.47 6.47 -8.47
N ASN A 39 9.48 6.66 -7.60
CA ASN A 39 9.68 7.07 -6.21
C ASN A 39 9.98 5.87 -5.30
N GLU A 40 9.46 4.68 -5.63
CA GLU A 40 9.80 3.42 -4.94
C GLU A 40 11.26 3.01 -5.20
N ALA A 41 11.76 3.20 -6.44
CA ALA A 41 13.17 2.96 -6.75
C ALA A 41 14.14 3.86 -5.98
N SER A 42 13.63 4.93 -5.35
CA SER A 42 14.39 5.88 -4.53
C SER A 42 14.11 5.76 -3.03
N GLY A 43 13.29 4.79 -2.59
CA GLY A 43 12.76 4.67 -1.22
C GLY A 43 13.31 3.47 -0.43
N ASP A 44 14.25 3.79 0.46
CA ASP A 44 14.53 3.15 1.76
C ASP A 44 14.68 1.62 1.86
N SER A 45 15.93 1.16 1.82
CA SER A 45 16.33 -0.22 2.15
C SER A 45 15.89 -0.69 3.54
N GLY A 46 15.51 0.23 4.43
CA GLY A 46 14.99 -0.09 5.76
C GLY A 46 13.57 -0.67 5.76
N VAL A 47 12.75 -0.37 4.76
CA VAL A 47 11.35 -0.82 4.71
C VAL A 47 11.29 -2.33 4.54
N ASP A 48 11.95 -2.88 3.51
CA ASP A 48 12.00 -4.32 3.26
C ASP A 48 12.59 -5.08 4.46
N ALA A 49 13.66 -4.55 5.05
CA ALA A 49 14.27 -5.15 6.24
C ALA A 49 13.34 -5.13 7.46
N ALA A 50 12.54 -4.07 7.64
CA ALA A 50 11.55 -3.99 8.71
C ALA A 50 10.36 -4.93 8.46
N TRP A 51 9.94 -5.10 7.20
CA TRP A 51 8.93 -6.09 6.81
C TRP A 51 9.40 -7.52 7.07
N GLU A 52 10.64 -7.85 6.71
CA GLU A 52 11.21 -9.18 6.95
C GLU A 52 11.24 -9.50 8.45
N GLN A 53 11.72 -8.56 9.26
CA GLN A 53 11.72 -8.68 10.73
C GLN A 53 10.31 -8.92 11.29
N GLU A 54 9.29 -8.22 10.76
CA GLU A 54 7.91 -8.41 11.22
C GLU A 54 7.32 -9.75 10.77
N ILE A 55 7.68 -10.24 9.58
CA ILE A 55 7.28 -11.57 9.11
C ILE A 55 7.86 -12.65 10.03
N GLU A 56 9.17 -12.62 10.29
CA GLU A 56 9.83 -13.56 11.20
C GLU A 56 9.18 -13.53 12.59
N ARG A 57 8.95 -12.33 13.14
CA ARG A 57 8.30 -12.17 14.45
C ARG A 57 6.90 -12.78 14.48
N ARG A 58 6.11 -12.64 13.40
CA ARG A 58 4.76 -13.21 13.31
C ARG A 58 4.77 -14.73 13.19
N ILE A 59 5.71 -15.29 12.44
CA ILE A 59 5.91 -16.74 12.36
C ILE A 59 6.23 -17.30 13.75
N GLN A 60 7.19 -16.70 14.45
CA GLN A 60 7.54 -17.12 15.82
C GLN A 60 6.36 -17.04 16.78
N MET A 61 5.51 -16.00 16.68
CA MET A 61 4.29 -15.93 17.49
C MET A 61 3.32 -17.07 17.20
N VAL A 62 3.20 -17.51 15.95
CA VAL A 62 2.35 -18.64 15.57
C VAL A 62 2.94 -19.94 16.12
N ASP A 63 4.23 -20.17 15.90
CA ASP A 63 4.93 -21.39 16.36
C ASP A 63 4.93 -21.51 17.89
N ALA A 64 5.05 -20.39 18.61
CA ALA A 64 4.97 -20.35 20.06
C ALA A 64 3.53 -20.45 20.61
N GLY A 65 2.50 -20.51 19.75
CA GLY A 65 1.10 -20.54 20.16
C GLY A 65 0.59 -19.23 20.79
N LEU A 66 1.34 -18.13 20.62
CA LEU A 66 0.99 -16.80 21.13
C LEU A 66 0.08 -16.03 20.17
N ALA A 67 0.03 -16.44 18.90
CA ALA A 67 -0.86 -15.85 17.91
C ALA A 67 -2.32 -16.25 18.16
N LYS A 68 -3.21 -15.25 18.15
CA LYS A 68 -4.66 -15.48 18.16
C LYS A 68 -5.11 -15.96 16.77
N GLY A 69 -5.19 -17.28 16.59
CA GLY A 69 -5.77 -17.90 15.40
C GLY A 69 -7.30 -17.99 15.46
N ARG A 70 -7.90 -18.41 14.34
CA ARG A 70 -9.29 -18.90 14.27
C ARG A 70 -9.30 -20.30 13.68
N PRO A 71 -10.25 -21.18 14.07
CA PRO A 71 -10.32 -22.53 13.52
C PRO A 71 -10.45 -22.51 11.99
N PHE A 72 -9.68 -23.37 11.32
CA PHE A 72 -9.67 -23.46 9.85
C PHE A 72 -11.04 -23.79 9.27
N ALA A 73 -11.80 -24.67 9.93
CA ALA A 73 -13.16 -25.02 9.52
C ALA A 73 -14.11 -23.81 9.49
N ASP A 74 -13.92 -22.83 10.39
CA ASP A 74 -14.72 -21.61 10.40
C ASP A 74 -14.35 -20.72 9.21
N VAL A 75 -13.06 -20.67 8.84
CA VAL A 75 -12.59 -19.92 7.66
C VAL A 75 -13.22 -20.49 6.39
N LEU A 76 -13.18 -21.81 6.22
CA LEU A 76 -13.78 -22.48 5.06
C LEU A 76 -15.28 -22.20 4.95
N ARG A 77 -15.99 -22.28 6.08
CA ARG A 77 -17.43 -21.99 6.11
C ARG A 77 -17.76 -20.56 5.68
N ASP A 78 -16.93 -19.59 6.04
CA ASP A 78 -17.12 -18.20 5.61
C ASP A 78 -16.85 -18.04 4.12
N ILE A 79 -15.84 -18.73 3.58
CA ILE A 79 -15.53 -18.73 2.16
C ILE A 79 -16.70 -19.33 1.36
N ASP A 80 -17.22 -20.48 1.78
CA ASP A 80 -18.36 -21.13 1.11
C ASP A 80 -19.59 -20.21 1.06
N ARG A 81 -19.89 -19.53 2.18
CA ARG A 81 -20.97 -18.54 2.26
C ARG A 81 -20.76 -17.35 1.31
N GLN A 82 -19.53 -16.83 1.22
CA GLN A 82 -19.22 -15.69 0.34
C GLN A 82 -19.28 -16.06 -1.14
N LEU A 83 -18.91 -17.29 -1.46
CA LEU A 83 -18.87 -17.80 -2.83
C LEU A 83 -20.17 -18.48 -3.27
N GLY A 84 -21.17 -18.58 -2.39
CA GLY A 84 -22.49 -19.13 -2.69
C GLY A 84 -22.46 -20.62 -3.07
N ARG A 85 -21.55 -21.40 -2.51
CA ARG A 85 -21.50 -22.87 -2.67
C ARG A 85 -22.30 -23.58 -1.58
#